data_AF-A0A2G4JHF7-F1
#
_entry.id   AF-A0A2G4JHF7-F1
#
_cell.length_a   1.000
_cell.length_b   1.000
_cell.length_c   1.000
_cell.angle_alpha   90.00
_cell.angle_beta   90.00
_cell.angle_gamma   90.00
#
_symmetry.space_group_name_H-M   'P 1'
#
loop_
_entity.id
_entity.type
_entity.pdbx_description
1 polymer ?
#
loop_
_entity_poly.entity_id
_entity_poly.type
_entity_poly.pdbx_seq_one_letter_code
_entity_poly.pdbx_strand_id
1 'polypeptide(L)'
;MWPVRTVMLVVAASAAIPAAAQSGPPRNDLPQPYATTRTWGELPPGVKWAAVTAIEPAPDGTIYVVHRCFENSCAGRPEAPILKYNADGKLLASFGQGLMIFPHGGTVDRQGNLWMTDAGSAPGKGHQAFKFSPDGKILMTLGKAGV
;
A
#
# COMPACT_ATOMS: atom_id res chain seq x y z
N MET A 1 -66.11 16.28 45.52
CA MET A 1 -64.87 15.74 46.10
C MET A 1 -64.44 14.56 45.23
N TRP A 2 -63.56 14.80 44.26
CA TRP A 2 -63.04 13.79 43.32
C TRP A 2 -61.67 13.30 43.83
N PRO A 3 -61.31 12.00 43.69
CA PRO A 3 -60.04 11.52 44.20
C PRO A 3 -58.90 11.89 43.25
N VAL A 4 -57.80 12.37 43.82
CA VAL A 4 -56.54 12.60 43.11
C VAL A 4 -55.98 11.24 42.68
N ARG A 5 -55.87 10.99 41.38
CA ARG A 5 -55.15 9.84 40.83
C ARG A 5 -53.66 10.18 40.77
N THR A 6 -52.87 9.61 41.68
CA THR A 6 -51.41 9.64 41.62
C THR A 6 -50.94 8.86 40.40
N VAL A 7 -50.31 9.53 39.44
CA VAL A 7 -49.61 8.90 38.32
C VAL A 7 -48.20 8.52 38.79
N MET A 8 -47.93 7.23 38.96
CA MET A 8 -46.56 6.74 39.16
C MET A 8 -45.82 6.75 37.81
N LEU A 9 -44.80 7.60 37.70
CA LEU A 9 -43.83 7.55 36.61
C LEU A 9 -42.90 6.34 36.84
N VAL A 10 -42.97 5.35 35.96
CA VAL A 10 -42.01 4.25 35.91
C VAL A 10 -40.80 4.73 35.11
N VAL A 11 -39.69 5.01 35.78
CA VAL A 11 -38.39 5.27 35.13
C VAL A 11 -37.79 3.91 34.75
N ALA A 12 -37.84 3.57 33.47
CA ALA A 12 -37.15 2.40 32.95
C ALA A 12 -35.63 2.69 32.91
N ALA A 13 -34.89 2.17 33.88
CA ALA A 13 -33.44 2.20 33.87
C ALA A 13 -32.93 1.30 32.73
N SER A 14 -32.38 1.90 31.68
CA SER A 14 -31.70 1.16 30.61
C SER A 14 -30.37 0.64 31.16
N ALA A 15 -30.29 -0.67 31.42
CA ALA A 15 -29.03 -1.30 31.79
C ALA A 15 -28.13 -1.37 30.54
N ALA A 16 -27.03 -0.60 30.54
CA ALA A 16 -25.99 -0.74 29.53
C ALA A 16 -25.31 -2.11 29.71
N ILE A 17 -25.39 -2.97 28.69
CA ILE A 17 -24.62 -4.21 28.65
C ILE A 17 -23.15 -3.82 28.40
N PRO A 18 -22.22 -4.11 29.32
CA PRO A 18 -20.81 -3.86 29.05
C PRO A 18 -20.36 -4.75 27.90
N ALA A 19 -19.82 -4.15 26.84
CA ALA A 19 -19.14 -4.90 25.80
C ALA A 19 -17.95 -5.61 26.43
N ALA A 20 -17.97 -6.94 26.46
CA ALA A 20 -16.82 -7.73 26.87
C ALA A 20 -15.69 -7.50 25.86
N ALA A 21 -14.65 -6.77 26.28
CA ALA A 21 -13.43 -6.68 25.52
C ALA A 21 -12.83 -8.10 25.42
N GLN A 22 -12.53 -8.54 24.20
CA GLN A 22 -11.94 -9.85 23.95
C GLN A 22 -10.50 -9.84 24.50
N SER A 23 -10.32 -10.29 25.73
CA SER A 23 -9.04 -10.44 26.41
C SER A 23 -8.46 -11.83 26.16
N GLY A 24 -7.72 -11.97 25.05
CA GLY A 24 -6.95 -13.18 24.75
C GLY A 24 -5.66 -12.81 24.01
N PRO A 25 -4.61 -13.63 24.10
CA PRO A 25 -3.43 -13.45 23.26
C PRO A 25 -3.82 -13.54 21.77
N PRO A 26 -3.04 -12.92 20.86
CA PRO A 26 -3.26 -13.08 19.42
C PRO A 26 -3.37 -14.56 19.05
N ARG A 27 -4.45 -14.91 18.37
CA ARG A 27 -4.72 -16.28 17.95
C ARG A 27 -3.93 -16.58 16.67
N ASN A 28 -2.92 -17.45 16.77
CA ASN A 28 -2.08 -17.93 15.65
C ASN A 28 -1.94 -19.46 15.66
N ASP A 29 -3.03 -20.16 15.98
CA ASP A 29 -3.13 -21.62 16.17
C ASP A 29 -3.76 -22.36 14.96
N LEU A 30 -4.07 -21.63 13.87
CA LEU A 30 -4.56 -22.21 12.62
C LEU A 30 -3.40 -22.80 11.82
N PRO A 31 -3.64 -23.78 10.92
CA PRO A 31 -2.62 -24.28 10.01
C PRO A 31 -1.97 -23.12 9.24
N GLN A 32 -0.64 -23.15 9.14
CA GLN A 32 0.14 -22.15 8.41
C GLN A 32 0.60 -22.76 7.07
N PRO A 33 -0.21 -22.65 6.00
CA PRO A 33 0.14 -23.21 4.68
C PRO A 33 1.22 -22.39 3.97
N TYR A 34 1.53 -21.19 4.45
CA TYR A 34 2.53 -20.30 3.87
C TYR A 34 3.88 -20.47 4.55
N ALA A 35 4.91 -20.70 3.76
CA ALA A 35 6.30 -20.66 4.20
C ALA A 35 6.95 -19.34 3.79
N THR A 36 7.71 -18.73 4.71
CA THR A 36 8.50 -17.54 4.39
C THR A 36 9.68 -17.93 3.51
N THR A 37 9.77 -17.34 2.33
CA THR A 37 10.95 -17.45 1.46
C THR A 37 11.83 -16.22 1.67
N ARG A 38 13.13 -16.44 1.93
CA ARG A 38 14.10 -15.36 2.18
C ARG A 38 15.03 -15.07 0.99
N THR A 39 14.94 -15.89 -0.05
CA THR A 39 15.83 -15.86 -1.23
C THR A 39 15.15 -15.36 -2.49
N TRP A 40 13.90 -14.89 -2.39
CA TRP A 40 13.13 -14.38 -3.52
C TRP A 40 13.33 -12.87 -3.67
N GLY A 41 13.42 -12.39 -4.92
CA GLY A 41 13.51 -10.97 -5.25
C GLY A 41 14.95 -10.47 -5.38
N GLU A 42 15.56 -10.74 -6.53
CA GLU A 42 16.88 -10.21 -6.90
C GLU A 42 16.90 -8.68 -6.89
N LEU A 43 17.96 -8.06 -6.38
CA LEU A 43 18.11 -6.61 -6.45
C LEU A 43 19.06 -6.21 -7.58
N PRO A 44 18.86 -5.03 -8.20
CA PRO A 44 19.87 -4.46 -9.07
C PRO A 44 21.22 -4.33 -8.35
N PRO A 45 22.36 -4.40 -9.07
CA PRO A 45 23.68 -4.29 -8.44
C PRO A 45 23.82 -3.03 -7.59
N GLY A 46 24.31 -3.20 -6.35
CA GLY A 46 24.53 -2.10 -5.42
C GLY A 46 23.28 -1.54 -4.73
N VAL A 47 22.08 -2.02 -5.06
CA VAL A 47 20.83 -1.63 -4.41
C VAL A 47 20.57 -2.50 -3.19
N LYS A 48 20.06 -1.88 -2.12
CA LYS A 48 19.51 -2.58 -0.95
C LYS A 48 18.02 -2.31 -0.87
N TRP A 49 17.26 -3.27 -0.34
CA TRP A 49 15.85 -3.04 -0.05
C TRP A 49 15.68 -1.80 0.85
N ALA A 50 14.84 -0.88 0.41
CA ALA A 50 14.32 0.19 1.24
C ALA A 50 12.87 -0.11 1.63
N ALA A 51 12.14 0.89 2.11
CA ALA A 51 10.73 0.76 2.42
C ALA A 51 9.95 0.36 1.15
N VAL A 52 9.54 -0.91 1.08
CA VAL A 52 8.63 -1.43 0.06
C VAL A 52 7.22 -0.96 0.40
N THR A 53 6.54 -0.34 -0.56
CA THR A 53 5.22 0.26 -0.38
C THR A 53 4.11 -0.46 -1.15
N ALA A 54 4.46 -1.19 -2.20
CA ALA A 54 3.52 -1.98 -2.98
C ALA A 54 4.17 -3.25 -3.54
N ILE A 55 3.39 -4.33 -3.59
CA ILE A 55 3.71 -5.58 -4.27
C ILE A 55 2.49 -5.96 -5.08
N GLU A 56 2.60 -5.90 -6.41
CA GLU A 56 1.45 -6.02 -7.31
C GLU A 56 1.69 -7.14 -8.34
N PRO A 57 1.01 -8.29 -8.18
CA PRO A 57 0.98 -9.32 -9.22
C PRO A 57 0.20 -8.82 -10.45
N ALA A 58 0.76 -9.06 -11.64
CA ALA A 58 0.14 -8.72 -12.91
C ALA A 58 -0.54 -9.96 -13.55
N PRO A 59 -1.50 -9.75 -14.48
CA PRO A 59 -2.19 -10.84 -15.18
C PRO A 59 -1.27 -11.80 -15.96
N ASP A 60 -0.09 -11.33 -16.37
CA ASP A 60 0.92 -12.14 -17.10
C ASP A 60 1.81 -12.98 -16.15
N GLY A 61 1.55 -12.95 -14.85
CA GLY A 61 2.33 -13.66 -13.83
C GLY A 61 3.59 -12.93 -13.39
N THR A 62 3.86 -11.73 -13.91
CA THR A 62 4.94 -10.87 -13.40
C THR A 62 4.52 -10.20 -12.11
N ILE A 63 5.49 -9.77 -11.31
CA ILE A 63 5.26 -9.14 -10.01
C ILE A 63 6.01 -7.82 -9.97
N TYR A 64 5.31 -6.73 -9.70
CA TYR A 64 5.94 -5.44 -9.45
C TYR A 64 6.20 -5.28 -7.95
N VAL A 65 7.40 -4.87 -7.58
CA VAL A 65 7.75 -4.44 -6.23
C VAL A 65 8.17 -2.98 -6.30
N VAL A 66 7.54 -2.15 -5.49
CA VAL A 66 7.80 -0.71 -5.46
C VAL A 66 8.36 -0.31 -4.12
N HIS A 67 9.48 0.41 -4.13
CA HIS A 67 10.18 0.85 -2.92
C HIS A 67 10.54 2.33 -2.98
N ARG A 68 10.78 2.93 -1.82
CA ARG A 68 11.27 4.31 -1.68
C ARG A 68 12.79 4.38 -1.72
N CYS A 69 13.35 4.08 -2.89
CA CYS A 69 14.76 4.20 -3.25
C CYS A 69 15.73 3.89 -2.09
N PHE A 70 16.27 4.90 -1.40
CA PHE A 70 17.17 4.75 -0.25
C PHE A 70 16.73 5.67 0.91
N GLU A 71 16.95 5.24 2.16
CA GLU A 71 16.56 6.01 3.36
C GLU A 71 15.11 6.55 3.33
N ASN A 72 14.19 5.71 2.83
CA ASN A 72 12.76 6.03 2.74
C ASN A 72 12.44 7.26 1.87
N SER A 73 13.26 7.55 0.84
CA SER A 73 13.04 8.66 -0.10
C SER A 73 13.69 8.42 -1.47
N CYS A 74 13.02 8.89 -2.53
CA CYS A 74 13.54 8.94 -3.89
C CYS A 74 14.00 10.35 -4.32
N ALA A 75 13.96 11.34 -3.42
CA ALA A 75 14.39 12.70 -3.73
C ALA A 75 15.87 12.77 -4.13
N GLY A 76 16.16 13.19 -5.37
CA GLY A 76 17.54 13.33 -5.86
C GLY A 76 18.29 11.99 -5.99
N ARG A 77 17.57 10.88 -6.11
CA ARG A 77 18.12 9.52 -6.13
C ARG A 77 18.12 8.91 -7.54
N PRO A 78 19.19 8.21 -7.94
CA PRO A 78 19.30 7.58 -9.26
C PRO A 78 18.60 6.21 -9.36
N GLU A 79 18.29 5.56 -8.24
CA GLU A 79 17.71 4.22 -8.22
C GLU A 79 16.30 4.20 -8.81
N ALA A 80 15.95 3.11 -9.47
CA ALA A 80 14.60 2.88 -9.95
C ALA A 80 13.74 2.40 -8.78
N PRO A 81 12.63 3.10 -8.43
CA PRO A 81 11.76 2.66 -7.35
C PRO A 81 10.85 1.49 -7.75
N ILE A 82 10.68 1.20 -9.05
CA ILE A 82 9.81 0.14 -9.53
C ILE A 82 10.67 -1.00 -10.09
N LEU A 83 10.53 -2.19 -9.52
CA LEU A 83 11.21 -3.41 -9.92
C LEU A 83 10.17 -4.42 -10.41
N LYS A 84 10.39 -5.01 -11.58
CA LYS A 84 9.51 -6.03 -12.18
C LYS A 84 10.20 -7.38 -12.16
N TYR A 85 9.52 -8.40 -11.65
CA TYR A 85 10.02 -9.75 -11.48
C TYR A 85 9.19 -10.78 -12.23
N ASN A 86 9.78 -11.95 -12.51
CA ASN A 86 8.99 -13.16 -12.75
C ASN A 86 8.55 -13.79 -11.41
N ALA A 87 7.77 -14.87 -11.48
CA ALA A 87 7.29 -15.59 -10.30
C ALA A 87 8.41 -16.17 -9.43
N ASP A 88 9.58 -16.50 -10.00
CA ASP A 88 10.73 -17.04 -9.28
C ASP A 88 11.58 -15.95 -8.59
N GLY A 89 11.26 -14.67 -8.81
CA GLY A 89 11.97 -13.54 -8.20
C GLY A 89 13.20 -13.09 -8.97
N LYS A 90 13.35 -13.52 -10.22
CA LYS A 90 14.35 -13.00 -11.16
C LYS A 90 13.96 -11.61 -11.62
N LEU A 91 14.88 -10.65 -11.52
CA LEU A 91 14.63 -9.29 -11.96
C LEU A 91 14.53 -9.24 -13.50
N LEU A 92 13.44 -8.69 -14.02
CA LEU A 92 13.16 -8.55 -15.44
C LEU A 92 13.40 -7.11 -15.94
N ALA A 93 12.98 -6.13 -15.16
CA ALA A 93 13.12 -4.71 -15.50
C ALA A 93 13.11 -3.83 -14.26
N SER A 94 13.65 -2.62 -14.37
CA SER A 94 13.56 -1.58 -13.36
C SER A 94 13.35 -0.22 -14.02
N PHE A 95 12.42 0.58 -13.49
CA PHE A 95 12.04 1.87 -14.08
C PHE A 95 11.49 2.86 -13.05
N GLY A 96 11.19 4.07 -13.51
CA GLY A 96 10.64 5.16 -12.69
C GLY A 96 11.69 6.05 -12.00
N GLN A 97 12.97 5.90 -12.37
CA GLN A 97 14.08 6.70 -11.86
C GLN A 97 13.77 8.20 -11.98
N GLY A 98 13.97 8.93 -10.89
CA GLY A 98 13.82 10.38 -10.87
C GLY A 98 12.40 10.92 -11.08
N LEU A 99 11.38 10.08 -11.29
CA LEU A 99 10.01 10.54 -11.51
C LEU A 99 9.30 10.95 -10.22
N MET A 100 9.53 10.22 -9.14
CA MET A 100 8.78 10.34 -7.89
C MET A 100 9.70 10.67 -6.71
N ILE A 101 9.14 11.28 -5.66
CA ILE A 101 9.83 11.59 -4.40
C ILE A 101 9.54 10.49 -3.38
N PHE A 102 8.27 10.11 -3.26
CA PHE A 102 7.78 9.23 -2.23
C PHE A 102 6.72 8.30 -2.82
N PRO A 103 7.14 7.32 -3.66
CA PRO A 103 6.26 6.27 -4.15
C PRO A 103 5.50 5.65 -2.97
N HIS A 104 4.19 5.48 -3.14
CA HIS A 104 3.33 5.00 -2.07
C HIS A 104 2.36 3.94 -2.57
N GLY A 105 1.15 4.34 -2.98
CA GLY A 105 0.08 3.42 -3.35
C GLY A 105 0.27 2.91 -4.77
N GLY A 106 0.16 1.60 -4.94
CA GLY A 106 0.23 0.94 -6.25
C GLY A 106 -0.94 0.01 -6.49
N THR A 107 -1.23 -0.21 -7.78
CA THR A 107 -2.13 -1.28 -8.21
C THR A 107 -1.89 -1.59 -9.69
N VAL A 108 -2.18 -2.81 -10.12
CA VAL A 108 -2.15 -3.18 -11.54
C VAL A 108 -3.57 -3.23 -12.10
N ASP A 109 -3.79 -2.60 -13.25
CA ASP A 109 -5.09 -2.68 -13.94
C ASP A 109 -5.25 -3.96 -14.77
N ARG A 110 -6.46 -4.18 -15.31
CA ARG A 110 -6.80 -5.41 -16.06
C ARG A 110 -5.97 -5.59 -17.33
N GLN A 111 -5.38 -4.52 -17.85
CA GLN A 111 -4.51 -4.56 -19.03
C GLN A 111 -3.04 -4.77 -18.66
N GLY A 112 -2.72 -4.98 -17.38
CA GLY A 112 -1.37 -5.19 -16.88
C GLY A 112 -0.57 -3.91 -16.67
N ASN A 113 -1.19 -2.73 -16.72
CA ASN A 113 -0.51 -1.47 -16.48
C ASN A 113 -0.39 -1.21 -14.99
N LEU A 114 0.79 -0.80 -14.53
CA LEU A 114 1.03 -0.41 -13.15
C LEU A 114 0.60 1.03 -12.92
N TRP A 115 -0.25 1.26 -11.93
CA TRP A 115 -0.56 2.58 -11.40
C TRP A 115 0.26 2.83 -10.15
N MET A 116 0.77 4.06 -10.00
CA MET A 116 1.54 4.46 -8.83
C MET A 116 1.27 5.89 -8.43
N THR A 117 1.19 6.14 -7.13
CA THR A 117 1.03 7.49 -6.55
C THR A 117 2.33 7.96 -5.91
N ASP A 118 2.64 9.25 -6.10
CA ASP A 118 3.68 9.96 -5.38
C ASP A 118 3.05 10.77 -4.26
N ALA A 119 3.25 10.34 -3.02
CA ALA A 119 2.75 11.05 -1.84
C ALA A 119 3.75 12.11 -1.33
N GLY A 120 4.83 12.35 -2.09
CA GLY A 120 5.82 13.37 -1.77
C GLY A 120 5.41 14.75 -2.26
N SER A 121 6.12 15.76 -1.76
CA SER A 121 5.93 17.16 -2.13
C SER A 121 7.29 17.84 -2.26
N ALA A 122 7.62 18.34 -3.45
CA ALA A 122 8.77 19.21 -3.67
C ALA A 122 8.52 20.16 -4.84
N PRO A 123 9.31 21.24 -4.99
CA PRO A 123 9.22 22.11 -6.17
C PRO A 123 9.33 21.30 -7.47
N GLY A 124 8.27 21.33 -8.28
CA GLY A 124 8.21 20.65 -9.58
C GLY A 124 8.10 19.12 -9.53
N LYS A 125 7.76 18.50 -8.39
CA LYS A 125 7.57 17.04 -8.28
C LYS A 125 6.64 16.65 -7.12
N GLY A 126 5.99 15.50 -7.19
CA GLY A 126 5.05 15.04 -6.17
C GLY A 126 3.60 15.38 -6.47
N HIS A 127 2.68 14.91 -5.63
CA HIS A 127 1.23 15.09 -5.77
C HIS A 127 0.66 14.61 -7.11
N GLN A 128 1.20 13.50 -7.60
CA GLN A 128 0.86 12.95 -8.90
C GLN A 128 0.58 11.45 -8.84
N ALA A 129 -0.21 10.97 -9.79
CA ALA A 129 -0.36 9.56 -10.07
C ALA A 129 0.09 9.27 -11.50
N PHE A 130 0.76 8.14 -11.69
CA PHE A 130 1.33 7.71 -12.97
C PHE A 130 0.77 6.35 -13.34
N LYS A 131 0.42 6.19 -14.61
CA LYS A 131 0.13 4.90 -15.24
C LYS A 131 1.32 4.49 -16.09
N PHE A 132 1.91 3.34 -15.81
CA PHE A 132 3.00 2.75 -16.56
C PHE A 132 2.51 1.55 -17.37
N SER A 133 2.94 1.45 -18.61
CA SER A 133 2.83 0.22 -19.38
C SER A 133 3.72 -0.89 -18.79
N PRO A 134 3.51 -2.17 -19.17
CA PRO A 134 4.35 -3.27 -18.71
C PRO A 134 5.85 -3.16 -19.06
N ASP A 135 6.19 -2.35 -20.06
CA ASP A 135 7.57 -2.02 -20.49
C ASP A 135 8.10 -0.71 -19.86
N GLY A 136 7.36 -0.11 -18.91
CA GLY A 136 7.82 1.03 -18.10
C GLY A 136 7.61 2.41 -18.72
N LYS A 137 6.85 2.53 -19.82
CA LYS A 137 6.50 3.84 -20.41
C LYS A 137 5.36 4.49 -19.66
N ILE A 138 5.41 5.80 -19.49
CA ILE A 138 4.28 6.55 -18.93
C ILE A 138 3.17 6.63 -19.98
N LEU A 139 2.03 6.06 -19.66
CA LEU A 139 0.80 6.13 -20.46
C LEU A 139 -0.11 7.27 -20.02
N MET A 140 -0.04 7.65 -18.75
CA MET A 140 -0.86 8.71 -18.18
C MET A 140 -0.20 9.32 -16.94
N THR A 141 -0.41 10.62 -16.75
CA THR A 141 -0.07 11.34 -15.52
C THR A 141 -1.30 12.13 -15.07
N LEU A 142 -1.65 11.99 -13.80
CA LEU A 142 -2.73 12.74 -13.14
C LEU A 142 -2.13 13.59 -12.01
N GLY A 143 -2.77 14.73 -11.73
CA GLY A 143 -2.28 15.70 -10.76
C GLY A 143 -1.30 16.72 -11.36
N LYS A 144 -0.85 17.65 -10.53
CA LYS A 144 0.08 18.72 -10.92
C LYS A 144 1.30 18.65 -10.00
N ALA A 145 2.48 18.66 -10.60
CA ALA A 145 3.73 18.52 -9.87
C ALA A 145 3.94 19.69 -8.89
N GLY A 146 4.16 19.37 -7.61
CA GLY A 146 4.60 20.33 -6.59
C GLY A 146 3.58 21.38 -6.14
N VAL A 147 2.27 21.14 -6.29
CA VAL A 147 1.20 22.01 -5.76
C VAL A 147 0.45 21.42 -4.58
#